data_AF-A0A2G1X7E3-F1
#
_entry.id   AF-A0A2G1X7E3-F1
#
_cell.length_a   1.000
_cell.length_b   1.000
_cell.length_c   1.000
_cell.angle_alpha   90.00
_cell.angle_beta   90.00
_cell.angle_gamma   90.00
#
_symmetry.space_group_name_H-M   'P 1'
#
loop_
_entity.id
_entity.type
_entity.pdbx_description
1 polymer ?
#
loop_
_entity_poly.entity_id
_entity_poly.type
_entity_poly.pdbx_seq_one_letter_code
_entity_poly.pdbx_strand_id
1 'polypeptide(L)'
;MPSETSEPGDPSAACPACGEAVPAGSSFCPDCGADLGDPSDPAYCAACGEAFDDDDRFCSNCGASRSGGGSAASEVAGRAPTESADPDSSPSRSAPTPRESSRAFRRRVQDHLDAGWDVERDDGDRVVLVDRGIGSVGVHILLFIFTSGIGNLLYGWWHYSKLAERRRLVRGDETPARAPSSVEGAGRTETATAYVLSALLLLIGGWIGFLAATSGSPPAALIGIAFAGLGLGVAPPVRRRLDR
;
A
#
# COMPACT_ATOMS: atom_id res chain seq x y z
N MET A 1 30.44 22.06 -8.01
CA MET A 1 31.27 21.57 -6.89
C MET A 1 30.36 20.86 -5.91
N PRO A 2 30.74 19.71 -5.34
CA PRO A 2 31.28 18.55 -6.05
C PRO A 2 30.52 17.24 -5.66
N SER A 3 30.65 16.25 -6.55
CA SER A 3 30.66 14.79 -6.27
C SER A 3 29.49 14.19 -5.50
N GLU A 4 28.55 13.60 -6.26
CA GLU A 4 27.85 12.38 -5.84
C GLU A 4 28.91 11.30 -5.58
N THR A 5 29.32 11.16 -4.31
CA THR A 5 29.94 9.93 -3.82
C THR A 5 28.82 8.98 -3.48
N SER A 6 28.44 8.13 -4.45
CA SER A 6 27.93 6.80 -4.13
C SER A 6 29.06 6.08 -3.38
N GLU A 7 28.95 6.03 -2.06
CA GLU A 7 29.79 5.16 -1.24
C GLU A 7 29.56 3.69 -1.65
N PRO A 8 30.62 2.85 -1.60
CA PRO A 8 30.59 1.51 -2.14
C PRO A 8 29.79 0.57 -1.22
N GLY A 9 28.69 0.05 -1.78
CA GLY A 9 28.08 -1.25 -1.50
C GLY A 9 28.21 -1.83 -0.08
N ASP A 10 27.32 -1.40 0.81
CA ASP A 10 26.79 -2.33 1.81
C ASP A 10 25.94 -3.37 1.04
N PRO A 11 26.11 -4.69 1.21
CA PRO A 11 25.33 -5.68 0.46
C PRO A 11 23.83 -5.40 0.59
N SER A 12 23.21 -5.02 -0.52
CA SER A 12 21.76 -4.93 -0.61
C SER A 12 21.20 -6.33 -0.41
N ALA A 13 20.53 -6.55 0.73
CA ALA A 13 19.83 -7.79 0.98
C ALA A 13 18.62 -7.87 0.03
N ALA A 14 18.37 -9.06 -0.52
CA ALA A 14 17.15 -9.29 -1.28
C ALA A 14 15.94 -9.26 -0.34
N CYS A 15 14.86 -8.60 -0.74
CA CYS A 15 13.61 -8.59 -0.01
C CYS A 15 13.08 -10.03 0.09
N PRO A 16 12.79 -10.55 1.29
CA PRO A 16 12.24 -11.91 1.43
C PRO A 16 10.86 -12.09 0.80
N ALA A 17 10.11 -10.99 0.63
CA ALA A 17 8.76 -11.02 0.07
C ALA A 17 8.73 -11.01 -1.47
N CYS A 18 9.55 -10.19 -2.13
CA CYS A 18 9.53 -10.03 -3.59
C CYS A 18 10.83 -10.40 -4.30
N GLY A 19 11.93 -10.59 -3.56
CA GLY A 19 13.25 -10.95 -4.10
C GLY A 19 14.08 -9.77 -4.62
N GLU A 20 13.54 -8.55 -4.67
CA GLU A 20 14.24 -7.37 -5.19
C GLU A 20 15.31 -6.85 -4.22
N ALA A 21 16.35 -6.22 -4.76
CA ALA A 21 17.45 -5.70 -3.94
C ALA A 21 16.99 -4.50 -3.10
N VAL A 22 17.20 -4.58 -1.78
CA VAL A 22 16.84 -3.50 -0.85
C VAL A 22 18.10 -2.77 -0.38
N PRO A 23 18.10 -1.41 -0.36
CA PRO A 23 19.17 -0.64 0.26
C PRO A 23 19.38 -1.04 1.73
N ALA A 24 20.63 -1.08 2.19
CA ALA A 24 20.92 -1.41 3.58
C ALA A 24 20.29 -0.40 4.55
N GLY A 25 19.81 -0.90 5.69
CA GLY A 25 19.15 -0.08 6.71
C GLY A 25 17.71 0.34 6.38
N SER A 26 17.15 -0.09 5.25
CA SER A 26 15.74 0.15 4.93
C SER A 26 14.84 -0.65 5.86
N SER A 27 13.85 0.02 6.46
CA SER A 27 12.79 -0.62 7.23
C SER A 27 11.68 -1.16 6.32
N PHE A 28 11.58 -0.66 5.08
CA PHE A 28 10.59 -1.10 4.10
C PHE A 28 11.23 -1.40 2.74
N CYS A 29 10.69 -2.39 2.02
CA CYS A 29 11.06 -2.63 0.63
C CYS A 29 10.46 -1.55 -0.28
N PRO A 30 11.26 -0.85 -1.11
CA PRO A 30 10.74 0.19 -2.01
C PRO A 30 9.90 -0.37 -3.17
N ASP A 31 10.07 -1.65 -3.52
CA ASP A 31 9.38 -2.27 -4.66
C ASP A 31 8.05 -2.94 -4.31
N CYS A 32 7.94 -3.54 -3.12
CA CYS A 32 6.73 -4.24 -2.71
C CYS A 32 6.11 -3.75 -1.40
N GLY A 33 6.75 -2.80 -0.69
CA GLY A 33 6.24 -2.25 0.56
C GLY A 33 6.38 -3.15 1.79
N ALA A 34 6.94 -4.36 1.67
CA ALA A 34 7.11 -5.26 2.81
C ALA A 34 7.92 -4.62 3.95
N ASP A 35 7.42 -4.71 5.20
CA ASP A 35 8.16 -4.33 6.41
C ASP A 35 9.32 -5.31 6.62
N LEU A 36 10.55 -4.82 6.59
CA LEU A 36 11.78 -5.58 6.78
C LEU A 36 12.24 -5.58 8.23
N GLY A 37 11.60 -4.76 9.06
CA GLY A 37 12.00 -4.51 10.44
C GLY A 37 13.19 -3.57 10.56
N ASP A 38 13.57 -3.30 11.80
CA ASP A 38 14.82 -2.60 12.09
C ASP A 38 15.97 -3.62 12.12
N PRO A 39 17.22 -3.26 11.81
CA PRO A 39 18.37 -4.15 12.01
C PRO A 39 18.45 -4.80 13.40
N SER A 40 17.93 -4.11 14.43
CA SER A 40 17.86 -4.61 15.81
C SER A 40 16.64 -5.50 16.11
N ASP A 41 15.63 -5.48 15.24
CA ASP A 41 14.36 -6.21 15.37
C ASP A 41 13.81 -6.58 13.97
N PRO A 42 14.50 -7.50 13.24
CA PRO A 42 14.20 -7.80 11.85
C PRO A 42 12.82 -8.46 11.71
N ALA A 43 12.11 -8.18 10.62
CA ALA A 43 10.79 -8.78 10.37
C ALA A 43 10.87 -10.22 9.84
N TYR A 44 12.01 -10.62 9.27
CA TYR A 44 12.20 -11.94 8.69
C TYR A 44 13.38 -12.69 9.31
N CYS A 45 13.24 -14.01 9.44
CA CYS A 45 14.27 -14.87 9.99
C CYS A 45 15.45 -15.01 9.02
N ALA A 46 16.66 -14.62 9.47
CA ALA A 46 17.87 -14.77 8.66
C ALA A 46 18.24 -16.24 8.35
N ALA A 47 17.73 -17.20 9.12
CA ALA A 47 18.07 -18.62 8.96
C ALA A 47 17.16 -19.36 7.95
N CYS A 48 15.88 -18.99 7.88
CA CYS A 48 14.90 -19.71 7.05
C CYS A 48 14.01 -18.82 6.18
N GLY A 49 14.06 -17.50 6.36
CA GLY A 49 13.26 -16.53 5.60
C GLY A 49 11.82 -16.33 6.10
N GLU A 50 11.36 -17.11 7.07
CA GLU A 50 10.00 -16.97 7.64
C GLU A 50 9.80 -15.60 8.28
N ALA A 51 8.61 -15.01 8.13
CA ALA A 51 8.24 -13.79 8.82
C ALA A 51 8.06 -14.07 10.32
N PHE A 52 8.54 -13.15 11.16
CA PHE A 52 8.25 -13.20 12.59
C PHE A 52 6.90 -12.57 12.88
N ASP A 53 6.17 -13.13 13.84
CA ASP A 53 5.02 -12.45 14.43
C ASP A 53 5.48 -11.22 15.24
N ASP A 54 4.57 -10.25 15.43
CA ASP A 54 4.77 -9.07 16.27
C ASP A 54 5.04 -9.55 17.71
N ASP A 55 6.30 -9.47 18.16
CA ASP A 55 6.83 -9.86 19.49
C ASP A 55 7.54 -11.22 19.59
N ASP A 56 7.60 -11.99 18.51
CA ASP A 56 8.35 -13.26 18.53
C ASP A 56 9.84 -13.03 18.75
N ARG A 57 10.40 -13.71 19.75
CA ARG A 57 11.85 -13.71 20.05
C ARG A 57 12.60 -14.80 19.30
N PHE A 58 11.89 -15.84 18.88
CA PHE A 58 12.38 -16.99 18.15
C PHE A 58 11.46 -17.26 16.96
N CYS A 59 12.02 -17.77 15.87
CA CYS A 59 11.24 -18.08 14.68
C CYS A 59 10.34 -19.29 14.95
N SER A 60 9.04 -19.14 14.68
CA SER A 60 8.04 -20.20 14.84
C SER A 60 8.30 -21.41 13.93
N ASN A 61 8.96 -21.20 12.78
CA ASN A 61 9.28 -22.26 11.82
C ASN A 61 10.59 -23.00 12.16
N CYS A 62 11.69 -22.29 12.45
CA CYS A 62 13.00 -22.92 12.62
C CYS A 62 13.63 -22.78 14.02
N GLY A 63 13.02 -22.01 14.93
CA GLY A 63 13.51 -21.79 16.29
C GLY A 63 14.70 -20.82 16.42
N ALA A 64 15.23 -20.27 15.33
CA ALA A 64 16.34 -19.31 15.38
C ALA A 64 15.93 -18.01 16.08
N SER A 65 16.84 -17.40 16.84
CA SER A 65 16.56 -16.14 17.54
C SER A 65 16.45 -14.97 16.57
N ARG A 66 15.50 -14.06 16.83
CA ARG A 66 15.26 -12.85 16.02
C ARG A 66 16.40 -11.85 16.07
N SER A 67 17.10 -11.75 17.21
CA SER A 67 18.32 -10.97 17.34
C SER A 67 19.50 -11.81 16.82
N GLY A 68 20.06 -11.44 15.68
CA GLY A 68 21.24 -12.11 15.13
C GLY A 68 22.48 -11.90 16.02
N GLY A 69 22.78 -12.88 16.86
CA GLY A 69 24.16 -13.28 17.20
C GLY A 69 25.09 -12.27 17.87
N GLY A 70 24.85 -11.97 19.15
CA GLY A 70 25.89 -11.57 20.09
C GLY A 70 26.04 -12.64 21.18
N SER A 71 27.05 -13.50 21.03
CA SER A 71 27.56 -14.50 21.99
C SER A 71 26.67 -15.69 22.35
N ALA A 72 26.81 -16.74 21.53
CA ALA A 72 26.83 -18.10 22.05
C ALA A 72 28.13 -18.30 22.86
N ALA A 73 28.07 -18.02 24.17
CA ALA A 73 28.86 -18.66 25.20
C ALA A 73 28.16 -18.43 26.53
N SER A 74 27.30 -19.39 26.90
CA SER A 74 26.95 -19.61 28.29
C SER A 74 28.22 -20.02 29.03
N GLU A 75 28.88 -19.07 29.69
CA GLU A 75 29.72 -19.37 30.84
C GLU A 75 29.10 -18.73 32.07
N VAL A 76 28.58 -19.61 32.92
CA VAL A 76 28.15 -19.35 34.28
C VAL A 76 29.39 -18.97 35.08
N ALA A 77 29.50 -17.70 35.50
CA ALA A 77 30.37 -17.30 36.59
C ALA A 77 29.83 -16.03 37.24
N GLY A 78 29.37 -16.16 38.48
CA GLY A 78 28.80 -15.07 39.25
C GLY A 78 29.82 -13.99 39.62
N ARG A 79 29.36 -12.74 39.62
CA ARG A 79 29.89 -11.70 40.49
C ARG A 79 28.83 -10.62 40.68
N ALA A 80 28.42 -10.43 41.93
CA ALA A 80 27.60 -9.31 42.37
C ALA A 80 28.33 -7.97 42.15
N PRO A 81 27.59 -6.85 42.05
CA PRO A 81 28.08 -5.57 42.51
C PRO A 81 27.29 -5.10 43.73
N THR A 82 28.07 -4.72 44.72
CA THR A 82 27.77 -3.99 45.94
C THR A 82 26.98 -2.70 45.69
N GLU A 83 26.04 -2.43 46.60
CA GLU A 83 25.46 -1.12 46.87
C GLU A 83 26.55 -0.07 47.14
N SER A 84 26.46 1.05 46.42
CA SER A 84 26.87 2.36 46.93
C SER A 84 25.79 3.36 46.55
N ALA A 85 25.07 3.82 47.58
CA ALA A 85 24.12 4.91 47.49
C ALA A 85 24.89 6.25 47.51
N ASP A 86 24.66 7.08 46.50
CA ASP A 86 24.86 8.54 46.59
C ASP A 86 23.51 9.21 46.31
N PRO A 87 22.95 9.98 47.27
CA PRO A 87 21.66 10.63 47.13
C PRO A 87 21.85 12.09 46.72
N ASP A 88 22.11 12.37 45.45
CA ASP A 88 21.78 13.67 44.86
C ASP A 88 21.98 13.65 43.34
N SER A 89 20.89 13.42 42.63
CA SER A 89 20.77 13.78 41.22
C SER A 89 19.30 13.82 40.89
N SER A 90 18.66 14.96 41.19
CA SER A 90 17.36 15.30 40.62
C SER A 90 17.47 15.29 39.09
N PRO A 91 16.71 14.46 38.35
CA PRO A 91 16.39 14.79 36.97
C PRO A 91 15.06 15.53 37.01
N SER A 92 15.14 16.86 37.12
CA SER A 92 14.14 17.69 36.44
C SER A 92 14.37 17.47 34.94
N ARG A 93 13.83 16.38 34.42
CA ARG A 93 13.72 16.12 32.98
C ARG A 93 12.24 16.14 32.69
N SER A 94 11.81 17.23 32.06
CA SER A 94 10.57 17.33 31.32
C SER A 94 10.24 15.97 30.71
N ALA A 95 9.09 15.42 31.07
CA ALA A 95 8.60 14.19 30.46
C ALA A 95 8.67 14.37 28.94
N PRO A 96 9.43 13.55 28.20
CA PRO A 96 9.27 13.53 26.76
C PRO A 96 7.82 13.15 26.52
N THR A 97 7.15 13.88 25.62
CA THR A 97 5.91 13.42 24.97
C THR A 97 6.07 11.94 24.65
N PRO A 98 5.04 11.08 24.76
CA PRO A 98 5.21 9.66 24.49
C PRO A 98 5.74 9.52 23.07
N ARG A 99 7.05 9.27 22.93
CA ARG A 99 7.66 9.07 21.62
C ARG A 99 7.02 7.81 21.10
N GLU A 100 6.26 7.93 20.02
CA GLU A 100 5.69 6.81 19.30
C GLU A 100 6.78 5.73 19.13
N SER A 101 6.48 4.50 19.55
CA SER A 101 7.45 3.40 19.42
C SER A 101 7.74 3.14 17.93
N SER A 102 8.95 2.68 17.61
CA SER A 102 9.31 2.35 16.22
C SER A 102 8.33 1.37 15.58
N ARG A 103 7.85 0.38 16.35
CA ARG A 103 6.83 -0.58 15.91
C ARG A 103 5.47 0.07 15.63
N ALA A 104 5.04 1.01 16.47
CA ALA A 104 3.79 1.74 16.24
C ALA A 104 3.88 2.60 14.98
N PHE A 105 5.02 3.28 14.78
CA PHE A 105 5.28 4.05 13.57
C PHE A 105 5.25 3.15 12.33
N ARG A 106 5.91 1.98 12.38
CA ARG A 106 5.94 1.04 11.26
C ARG A 106 4.56 0.51 10.90
N ARG A 107 3.74 0.14 11.89
CA ARG A 107 2.33 -0.25 11.68
C ARG A 107 1.54 0.84 10.97
N ARG A 108 1.69 2.10 11.39
CA ARG A 108 1.03 3.22 10.71
C ARG A 108 1.52 3.42 9.27
N VAL A 109 2.80 3.20 9.00
CA VAL A 109 3.31 3.23 7.62
C VAL A 109 2.70 2.10 6.82
N GLN A 110 2.66 0.87 7.35
CA GLN A 110 2.00 -0.27 6.71
C GLN A 110 0.52 -0.02 6.42
N ASP A 111 -0.23 0.58 7.35
CA ASP A 111 -1.62 0.97 7.11
C ASP A 111 -1.78 1.90 5.89
N HIS A 112 -0.77 2.73 5.59
CA HIS A 112 -0.78 3.54 4.37
C HIS A 112 -0.38 2.73 3.13
N LEU A 113 0.59 1.83 3.24
CA LEU A 113 0.97 0.97 2.12
C LEU A 113 -0.20 0.08 1.70
N ASP A 114 -0.91 -0.52 2.66
CA ASP A 114 -2.14 -1.28 2.45
C ASP A 114 -3.27 -0.43 1.84
N ALA A 115 -3.30 0.88 2.13
CA ALA A 115 -4.23 1.81 1.51
C ALA A 115 -3.86 2.19 0.06
N GLY A 116 -2.70 1.73 -0.45
CA GLY A 116 -2.24 1.93 -1.82
C GLY A 116 -1.20 3.02 -1.99
N TRP A 117 -0.48 3.40 -0.92
CA TRP A 117 0.68 4.29 -1.02
C TRP A 117 1.95 3.49 -1.33
N ASP A 118 2.90 4.08 -2.06
CA ASP A 118 4.23 3.51 -2.29
C ASP A 118 5.30 4.23 -1.47
N VAL A 119 6.39 3.53 -1.11
CA VAL A 119 7.54 4.14 -0.44
C VAL A 119 8.44 4.82 -1.49
N GLU A 120 8.71 6.12 -1.33
CA GLU A 120 9.71 6.85 -2.13
C GLU A 120 11.06 6.91 -1.42
N ARG A 121 11.06 7.14 -0.12
CA ARG A 121 12.27 7.21 0.71
C ARG A 121 11.98 6.77 2.12
N ASP A 122 12.89 5.98 2.66
CA ASP A 122 12.88 5.52 4.05
C ASP A 122 14.16 5.95 4.75
N ASP A 123 14.03 6.78 5.77
CA ASP A 123 15.11 7.23 6.65
C ASP A 123 14.94 6.65 8.08
N GLY A 124 14.10 5.63 8.27
CA GLY A 124 13.81 4.93 9.54
C GLY A 124 12.93 5.70 10.53
N ASP A 125 13.27 6.96 10.82
CA ASP A 125 12.47 7.88 11.66
C ASP A 125 11.49 8.73 10.85
N ARG A 126 11.62 8.69 9.52
CA ARG A 126 10.85 9.45 8.54
C ARG A 126 10.66 8.58 7.30
N VAL A 127 9.43 8.49 6.82
CA VAL A 127 9.11 7.80 5.57
C VAL A 127 8.37 8.78 4.65
N VAL A 128 8.83 8.89 3.42
CA VAL A 128 8.15 9.65 2.36
C VAL A 128 7.38 8.65 1.51
N LEU A 129 6.07 8.76 1.58
CA LEU A 129 5.13 8.01 0.77
C LEU A 129 4.75 8.81 -0.47
N VAL A 130 4.42 8.11 -1.55
CA VAL A 130 4.04 8.71 -2.82
C VAL A 130 2.92 7.93 -3.47
N ASP A 131 2.00 8.63 -4.13
CA ASP A 131 0.96 8.05 -4.97
C ASP A 131 1.32 8.29 -6.44
N ARG A 132 1.67 7.22 -7.16
CA ARG A 132 2.07 7.28 -8.56
C ARG A 132 0.97 6.75 -9.47
N GLY A 133 -0.13 7.48 -9.55
CA GLY A 133 -1.22 7.17 -10.46
C GLY A 133 -0.94 7.53 -11.92
N ILE A 134 -1.46 6.73 -12.85
CA ILE A 134 -1.42 7.01 -14.30
C ILE A 134 -2.38 8.14 -14.73
N GLY A 135 -3.30 8.53 -13.85
CA GLY A 135 -4.32 9.55 -14.11
C GLY A 135 -5.71 8.95 -14.36
N SER A 136 -6.62 9.75 -14.92
CA SER A 136 -8.00 9.34 -15.13
C SER A 136 -8.14 8.34 -16.29
N VAL A 137 -8.74 7.18 -16.02
CA VAL A 137 -9.05 6.15 -17.03
C VAL A 137 -9.88 6.73 -18.19
N GLY A 138 -10.82 7.62 -17.89
CA GLY A 138 -11.64 8.27 -18.92
C GLY A 138 -10.83 9.16 -19.85
N VAL A 139 -9.85 9.88 -19.31
CA VAL A 139 -8.91 10.69 -20.10
C VAL A 139 -8.04 9.78 -20.97
N HIS A 140 -7.60 8.63 -20.44
CA HIS A 140 -6.84 7.67 -21.22
C HIS A 140 -7.62 7.09 -22.42
N ILE A 141 -8.90 6.75 -22.21
CA ILE A 141 -9.78 6.27 -23.29
C ILE A 141 -9.96 7.37 -24.34
N LEU A 142 -10.23 8.61 -23.91
CA LEU A 142 -10.38 9.74 -24.81
C LEU A 142 -9.11 9.96 -25.64
N LEU A 143 -7.95 10.02 -24.98
CA LEU A 143 -6.67 10.18 -25.66
C LEU A 143 -6.38 9.01 -26.60
N PHE A 144 -6.74 7.77 -26.24
CA PHE A 144 -6.58 6.64 -27.14
C PHE A 144 -7.34 6.84 -28.45
N ILE A 145 -8.61 7.24 -28.36
CA ILE A 145 -9.49 7.47 -29.52
C ILE A 145 -8.97 8.61 -30.40
N PHE A 146 -8.53 9.72 -29.81
CA PHE A 146 -8.19 10.93 -30.55
C PHE A 146 -6.72 11.06 -30.96
N THR A 147 -5.82 10.29 -30.33
CA THR A 147 -4.37 10.41 -30.55
C THR A 147 -3.69 9.09 -30.90
N SER A 148 -4.49 8.02 -31.14
CA SER A 148 -4.01 6.66 -31.43
C SER A 148 -3.02 6.13 -30.38
N GLY A 149 -3.11 6.64 -29.14
CA GLY A 149 -2.27 6.23 -28.01
C GLY A 149 -1.06 7.10 -27.69
N ILE A 150 -0.61 8.01 -28.57
CA ILE A 150 0.53 8.89 -28.27
C ILE A 150 0.23 9.81 -27.08
N GLY A 151 -1.00 10.33 -27.03
CA GLY A 151 -1.47 11.14 -25.92
C GLY A 151 -1.48 10.37 -24.60
N ASN A 152 -1.73 9.06 -24.62
CA ASN A 152 -1.68 8.23 -23.40
C ASN A 152 -0.29 8.16 -22.81
N LEU A 153 0.73 8.00 -23.64
CA LEU A 153 2.12 7.97 -23.18
C LEU A 153 2.50 9.30 -22.53
N LEU A 154 2.16 10.41 -23.19
CA LEU A 154 2.47 11.76 -22.67
C LEU A 154 1.68 12.09 -21.41
N TYR A 155 0.38 11.79 -21.40
CA TYR A 155 -0.48 12.05 -20.24
C TYR A 155 -0.07 11.19 -19.05
N GLY A 156 0.10 9.88 -19.25
CA GLY A 156 0.54 8.97 -18.21
C GLY A 156 1.90 9.38 -17.64
N TRP A 157 2.87 9.70 -18.50
CA TRP A 157 4.18 10.19 -18.05
C TRP A 157 4.09 11.51 -17.28
N TRP A 158 3.31 12.49 -17.77
CA TRP A 158 3.13 13.76 -17.09
C TRP A 158 2.45 13.59 -15.73
N HIS A 159 1.41 12.73 -15.65
CA HIS A 159 0.70 12.45 -14.41
C HIS A 159 1.61 11.73 -13.41
N TYR A 160 2.31 10.69 -13.87
CA TYR A 160 3.23 9.90 -13.07
C TYR A 160 4.40 10.73 -12.53
N SER A 161 4.93 11.67 -13.32
CA SER A 161 6.13 12.43 -12.95
C SER A 161 5.85 13.77 -12.24
N LYS A 162 4.75 14.46 -12.57
CA LYS A 162 4.48 15.83 -12.06
C LYS A 162 3.35 15.91 -11.05
N LEU A 163 2.39 14.98 -11.11
CA LEU A 163 1.23 14.97 -10.22
C LEU A 163 1.31 13.88 -9.15
N ALA A 164 2.48 13.29 -8.94
CA ALA A 164 2.69 12.35 -7.86
C ALA A 164 2.48 13.04 -6.51
N GLU A 165 1.42 12.65 -5.80
CA GLU A 165 1.10 13.15 -4.47
C GLU A 165 2.15 12.61 -3.50
N ARG A 166 2.82 13.48 -2.74
CA ARG A 166 3.84 13.07 -1.76
C ARG A 166 3.38 13.37 -0.36
N ARG A 167 3.51 12.39 0.53
CA ARG A 167 3.16 12.52 1.93
C ARG A 167 4.33 12.12 2.80
N ARG A 168 4.69 12.96 3.75
CA ARG A 168 5.80 12.70 4.67
C ARG A 168 5.24 12.28 6.03
N LEU A 169 5.57 11.07 6.45
CA LEU A 169 5.29 10.55 7.78
C LEU A 169 6.53 10.69 8.65
N VAL A 170 6.34 11.18 9.87
CA VAL A 170 7.40 11.38 10.87
C VAL A 170 6.99 10.71 12.16
N ARG A 171 7.92 10.04 12.82
CA ARG A 171 7.67 9.41 14.12
C ARG A 171 7.22 10.47 15.14
N GLY A 172 6.06 10.26 15.76
CA GLY A 172 5.47 11.16 16.75
C GLY A 172 4.57 12.28 16.21
N ASP A 173 4.41 12.41 14.89
CA ASP A 173 3.41 13.33 14.32
C ASP A 173 2.02 12.65 14.26
N GLU A 174 0.95 13.39 14.58
CA GLU A 174 -0.44 12.91 14.48
C GLU A 174 -0.98 13.01 13.04
N THR A 175 -0.29 12.40 12.09
CA THR A 175 -0.76 12.40 10.69
C THR A 175 -1.78 11.26 10.51
N PRO A 176 -3.09 11.54 10.33
CA PRO A 176 -4.09 10.49 10.23
C PRO A 176 -3.94 9.70 8.92
N ALA A 177 -4.20 8.39 9.00
CA ALA A 177 -4.24 7.53 7.83
C ALA A 177 -5.33 8.02 6.85
N ARG A 178 -4.94 8.23 5.59
CA ARG A 178 -5.82 8.62 4.50
C ARG A 178 -5.41 7.86 3.26
N ALA A 179 -6.38 7.34 2.52
CA ALA A 179 -6.13 6.73 1.20
C ALA A 179 -5.60 7.77 0.20
N PRO A 180 -4.81 7.34 -0.81
CA PRO A 180 -4.38 8.23 -1.87
C PRO A 180 -5.55 8.73 -2.71
N SER A 181 -5.40 9.91 -3.31
CA SER A 181 -6.45 10.53 -4.12
C SER A 181 -6.79 9.71 -5.38
N SER A 182 -5.84 8.95 -5.92
CA SER A 182 -6.04 8.02 -7.03
C SER A 182 -7.05 6.90 -6.70
N VAL A 183 -6.94 6.30 -5.51
CA VAL A 183 -7.80 5.21 -5.01
C VAL A 183 -9.21 5.72 -4.71
N GLU A 184 -9.34 6.88 -4.07
CA GLU A 184 -10.64 7.52 -3.83
C GLU A 184 -11.37 7.85 -5.14
N GLY A 185 -10.63 8.28 -6.17
CA GLY A 185 -11.15 8.54 -7.50
C GLY A 185 -11.63 7.28 -8.21
N ALA A 186 -10.86 6.19 -8.13
CA ALA A 186 -11.16 4.92 -8.80
C ALA A 186 -12.53 4.36 -8.39
N GLY A 187 -12.81 4.24 -7.09
CA GLY A 187 -14.09 3.71 -6.59
C GLY A 187 -15.31 4.56 -7.01
N ARG A 188 -15.14 5.89 -7.08
CA ARG A 188 -16.19 6.79 -7.59
C ARG A 188 -16.44 6.57 -9.09
N THR A 189 -15.38 6.39 -9.88
CA THR A 189 -15.55 6.12 -11.32
C THR A 189 -16.18 4.77 -11.59
N GLU A 190 -15.81 3.73 -10.85
CA GLU A 190 -16.39 2.38 -10.99
C GLU A 190 -17.90 2.37 -10.70
N THR A 191 -18.31 3.03 -9.61
CA THR A 191 -19.73 3.13 -9.27
C THR A 191 -20.50 3.95 -10.32
N ALA A 192 -19.92 5.05 -10.81
CA ALA A 192 -20.54 5.87 -11.85
C ALA A 192 -20.67 5.11 -13.18
N THR A 193 -19.63 4.39 -13.63
CA THR A 193 -19.67 3.60 -14.87
C THR A 193 -20.67 2.44 -14.78
N ALA A 194 -20.79 1.79 -13.61
CA ALA A 194 -21.79 0.76 -13.38
C ALA A 194 -23.23 1.29 -13.54
N TYR A 195 -23.52 2.49 -13.01
CA TYR A 195 -24.83 3.14 -13.20
C TYR A 195 -25.07 3.56 -14.65
N VAL A 196 -24.07 4.15 -15.32
CA VAL A 196 -24.18 4.57 -16.73
C VAL A 196 -24.44 3.35 -17.63
N LEU A 197 -23.71 2.26 -17.44
CA LEU A 197 -23.91 1.02 -18.19
C LEU A 197 -25.31 0.42 -17.93
N SER A 198 -25.74 0.39 -16.66
CA SER A 198 -27.09 -0.09 -16.30
C SER A 198 -28.18 0.76 -16.99
N ALA A 199 -28.05 2.08 -16.96
CA ALA A 199 -28.98 3.00 -17.62
C ALA A 199 -28.97 2.81 -19.15
N LEU A 200 -27.79 2.68 -19.76
CA LEU A 200 -27.65 2.46 -21.20
C LEU A 200 -28.32 1.15 -21.64
N LEU A 201 -28.12 0.06 -20.90
CA LEU A 201 -28.73 -1.24 -21.19
C LEU A 201 -30.26 -1.21 -21.05
N LEU A 202 -30.78 -0.49 -20.05
CA LEU A 202 -32.22 -0.27 -19.89
C LEU A 202 -32.81 0.57 -21.03
N LEU A 203 -32.11 1.62 -21.47
CA LEU A 203 -32.52 2.43 -22.60
C LEU A 203 -32.53 1.63 -23.91
N ILE A 204 -31.48 0.84 -24.17
CA ILE A 204 -31.40 -0.04 -25.34
C ILE A 204 -32.51 -1.11 -25.29
N GLY A 205 -32.69 -1.79 -24.14
CA GLY A 205 -33.73 -2.80 -23.95
C GLY A 205 -35.14 -2.22 -24.14
N GLY A 206 -35.40 -1.04 -23.59
CA GLY A 206 -36.66 -0.32 -23.76
C GLY A 206 -36.92 0.11 -25.20
N TRP A 207 -35.89 0.62 -25.90
CA TRP A 207 -35.98 0.98 -27.31
C TRP A 207 -36.27 -0.23 -28.20
N ILE A 208 -35.55 -1.34 -28.00
CA ILE A 208 -35.79 -2.60 -28.73
C ILE A 208 -37.20 -3.12 -28.44
N GLY A 209 -37.64 -3.09 -27.18
CA GLY A 209 -39.00 -3.50 -26.79
C GLY A 209 -40.08 -2.65 -27.47
N PHE A 210 -39.88 -1.33 -27.54
CA PHE A 210 -40.78 -0.41 -28.26
C PHE A 210 -40.86 -0.75 -29.76
N LEU A 211 -39.71 -0.95 -30.41
CA LEU A 211 -39.68 -1.36 -31.83
C LEU A 211 -40.30 -2.74 -32.06
N ALA A 212 -40.11 -3.68 -31.14
CA ALA A 212 -40.72 -4.99 -31.21
C ALA A 212 -42.24 -4.92 -31.11
N ALA A 213 -42.77 -4.03 -30.26
CA ALA A 213 -44.21 -3.80 -30.12
C ALA A 213 -44.83 -3.15 -31.38
N THR A 214 -44.12 -2.24 -32.03
CA THR A 214 -44.60 -1.60 -33.28
C THR A 214 -44.50 -2.51 -34.50
N SER A 215 -43.51 -3.41 -34.54
CA SER A 215 -43.29 -4.36 -35.64
C SER A 215 -43.97 -5.72 -35.47
N GLY A 216 -44.47 -6.02 -34.26
CA GLY A 216 -45.07 -7.31 -33.94
C GLY A 216 -44.09 -8.48 -33.97
N SER A 217 -42.82 -8.26 -33.62
CA SER A 217 -41.74 -9.27 -33.68
C SER A 217 -41.44 -9.88 -32.29
N PRO A 218 -41.90 -11.11 -31.98
CA PRO A 218 -41.61 -11.75 -30.70
C PRO A 218 -40.11 -11.97 -30.43
N PRO A 219 -39.27 -12.37 -31.40
CA PRO A 219 -37.83 -12.50 -31.17
C PRO A 219 -37.18 -11.19 -30.73
N ALA A 220 -37.59 -10.05 -31.30
CA ALA A 220 -37.06 -8.75 -30.91
C ALA A 220 -37.47 -8.36 -29.48
N ALA A 221 -38.68 -8.71 -29.06
CA ALA A 221 -39.14 -8.47 -27.68
C ALA A 221 -38.29 -9.25 -26.65
N LEU A 222 -37.94 -10.52 -26.95
CA LEU A 222 -37.07 -11.31 -26.08
C LEU A 222 -35.67 -10.71 -25.94
N ILE A 223 -35.13 -10.15 -27.03
CA ILE A 223 -33.85 -9.44 -27.00
C ILE A 223 -33.95 -8.19 -26.10
N GLY A 224 -35.00 -7.38 -26.26
CA GLY A 224 -35.21 -6.20 -25.42
C GLY A 224 -35.32 -6.54 -23.92
N ILE A 225 -36.06 -7.62 -23.59
CA ILE A 225 -36.17 -8.13 -22.22
C ILE A 225 -34.82 -8.61 -21.70
N ALA A 226 -34.02 -9.30 -22.51
CA ALA A 226 -32.69 -9.76 -22.11
C ALA A 226 -31.75 -8.58 -21.78
N PHE A 227 -31.75 -7.53 -22.61
CA PHE A 227 -30.97 -6.31 -22.34
C PHE A 227 -31.42 -5.59 -21.07
N ALA A 228 -32.74 -5.46 -20.86
CA ALA A 228 -33.27 -4.85 -19.64
C ALA A 228 -32.95 -5.69 -18.38
N GLY A 229 -33.06 -7.01 -18.48
CA GLY A 229 -32.70 -7.94 -17.41
C GLY A 229 -31.22 -7.88 -17.06
N LEU A 230 -30.34 -7.80 -18.06
CA LEU A 230 -28.90 -7.64 -17.85
C LEU A 230 -28.57 -6.27 -17.23
N GLY A 231 -29.23 -5.20 -17.69
CA GLY A 231 -29.10 -3.87 -17.09
C GLY A 231 -29.50 -3.83 -15.61
N LEU A 232 -30.58 -4.51 -15.24
CA LEU A 232 -30.98 -4.68 -13.84
C LEU A 232 -30.00 -5.55 -13.05
N GLY A 233 -29.49 -6.63 -13.63
CA GLY A 233 -28.55 -7.54 -12.97
C GLY A 233 -27.19 -6.90 -12.68
N VAL A 234 -26.71 -6.01 -13.56
CA VAL A 234 -25.45 -5.27 -13.36
C VAL A 234 -25.61 -4.10 -12.40
N ALA A 235 -26.83 -3.65 -12.13
CA ALA A 235 -27.09 -2.54 -11.22
C ALA A 235 -26.47 -2.80 -9.83
N PRO A 236 -25.67 -1.87 -9.29
CA PRO A 236 -25.02 -2.05 -7.99
C PRO A 236 -25.92 -2.55 -6.85
N PRO A 237 -27.18 -2.08 -6.67
CA PRO A 237 -28.04 -2.57 -5.58
C PRO A 237 -28.50 -4.02 -5.78
N VAL A 238 -28.57 -4.53 -7.01
CA VAL A 238 -28.97 -5.91 -7.30
C VAL A 238 -27.80 -6.86 -7.07
N ARG A 239 -26.60 -6.50 -7.56
CA ARG A 239 -25.37 -7.25 -7.28
C ARG A 239 -25.14 -7.45 -5.78
N ARG A 240 -25.26 -6.38 -4.98
CA ARG A 240 -25.13 -6.44 -3.52
C ARG A 240 -26.14 -7.36 -2.82
N ARG A 241 -27.26 -7.70 -3.47
CA ARG A 241 -28.27 -8.64 -2.94
C ARG A 241 -28.00 -10.07 -3.38
N LEU A 242 -27.31 -10.29 -4.49
CA LEU A 242 -26.92 -11.61 -5.00
C LEU A 242 -25.64 -12.12 -4.35
N ASP A 243 -24.74 -11.21 -3.95
CA ASP A 243 -23.48 -11.53 -3.26
C ASP A 243 -23.65 -11.76 -1.74
N ARG A 244 -24.90 -11.83 -1.24
CA ARG A 244 -25.26 -12.14 0.16
C ARG A 244 -25.90 -13.51 0.25
#